data_AF-A0A2D8UFQ8-F1
#
_entry.id   AF-A0A2D8UFQ8-F1
#
_cell.length_a   1.000
_cell.length_b   1.000
_cell.length_c   1.000
_cell.angle_alpha   90.00
_cell.angle_beta   90.00
_cell.angle_gamma   90.00
#
_symmetry.space_group_name_H-M   'P 1'
#
loop_
_entity.id
_entity.type
_entity.pdbx_description
1 polymer ?
#
loop_
_entity_poly.entity_id
_entity_poly.type
_entity_poly.pdbx_seq_one_letter_code
_entity_poly.pdbx_strand_id
1 'polypeptide(L)'
;MKVPAPNRIESTVITTAKVIRHPGQVFYGWWIAILSGFVMVIATVPLFHAMSVWAVAIEAHFGWTRLQIGAALAFTRIEGGIMGPVEGYLTDKYGTRRVVLIGLLICGVGWLLFSRMDNLYMFYIAYLVMALGQGLGSWLPTMTVINHWFI
;
A
#
# COMPACT_ATOMS: atom_id res chain seq x y z
N MET A 1 2.49 26.54 64.38
CA MET A 1 2.62 25.12 63.98
C MET A 1 3.49 25.06 62.73
N LYS A 2 4.75 24.58 62.84
CA LYS A 2 5.67 24.43 61.70
C LYS A 2 5.34 23.15 60.95
N VAL A 3 4.96 23.26 59.69
CA VAL A 3 4.76 22.12 58.78
C VAL A 3 6.13 21.45 58.55
N PRO A 4 6.26 20.12 58.70
CA PRO A 4 7.53 19.42 58.47
C PRO A 4 7.94 19.53 57.00
N ALA A 5 9.24 19.69 56.73
CA ALA A 5 9.78 19.68 55.38
C ALA A 5 9.60 18.30 54.72
N PRO A 6 9.24 18.23 53.42
CA PRO A 6 9.04 16.96 52.73
C PRO A 6 10.35 16.16 52.64
N ASN A 7 10.25 14.85 52.86
CA ASN A 7 11.38 13.94 52.86
C ASN A 7 11.95 13.79 51.43
N ARG A 8 13.28 13.71 51.30
CA ARG A 8 14.06 13.62 50.03
C ARG A 8 13.61 12.51 49.06
N ILE A 9 12.83 11.55 49.55
CA ILE A 9 12.29 10.42 48.80
C ILE A 9 11.10 10.87 47.94
N GLU A 10 10.23 11.76 48.45
CA GLU A 10 9.06 12.26 47.72
C GLU A 10 9.46 13.16 46.54
N SER A 11 10.50 13.99 46.70
CA SER A 11 11.04 14.82 45.61
C SER A 11 11.62 14.00 44.45
N THR A 12 12.06 12.76 44.71
CA THR A 12 12.62 11.88 43.68
C THR A 12 11.51 11.21 42.86
N VAL A 13 10.41 10.81 43.51
CA VAL A 13 9.26 10.18 42.84
C VAL A 13 8.53 11.17 41.91
N ILE A 14 8.48 12.46 42.28
CA ILE A 14 7.79 13.50 41.51
C ILE A 14 8.58 13.90 40.25
N THR A 15 9.90 13.67 40.20
CA THR A 15 10.73 14.05 39.05
C THR A 15 10.59 13.07 37.88
N THR A 16 10.32 11.79 38.13
CA THR A 16 10.24 10.75 37.08
C THR A 16 8.91 10.74 36.31
N ALA A 17 7.84 11.32 36.88
CA ALA A 17 6.50 11.28 36.29
C ALA A 17 6.28 12.29 35.15
N LYS A 18 7.26 13.16 34.85
CA LYS A 18 7.12 14.24 33.88
C LYS A 18 7.74 13.91 32.51
N VAL A 19 7.48 12.71 31.99
CA VAL A 19 7.61 12.46 30.55
C VAL A 19 6.33 12.95 29.90
N ILE A 20 6.29 14.25 29.65
CA ILE A 20 5.21 14.94 28.96
C ILE A 20 5.17 14.37 27.53
N ARG A 21 4.25 13.44 27.27
CA ARG A 21 3.82 13.13 25.91
C ARG A 21 3.25 14.42 25.33
N HIS A 22 3.93 15.03 24.37
CA HIS A 22 3.43 16.19 23.65
C HIS A 22 2.17 15.79 22.84
N PRO A 23 0.96 16.27 23.19
CA PRO A 23 -0.27 15.86 22.51
C PRO A 23 -0.65 16.84 21.38
N GLY A 24 0.33 17.35 20.63
CA GLY A 24 0.10 18.52 19.76
C GLY A 24 0.77 18.51 18.39
N GLN A 25 1.52 17.47 18.02
CA GLN A 25 2.01 17.34 16.65
C GLN A 25 1.30 16.17 15.99
N VAL A 26 0.49 16.49 14.97
CA VAL A 26 -0.12 15.49 14.10
C VAL A 26 0.99 14.55 13.67
N PHE A 27 0.93 13.31 14.15
CA PHE A 27 2.01 12.34 13.97
C PHE A 27 2.26 12.19 12.46
N TYR A 28 3.49 12.36 11.99
CA TYR A 28 3.83 12.23 10.57
C TYR A 28 3.37 10.88 9.98
N GLY A 29 3.26 9.85 10.84
CA GLY A 29 2.66 8.55 10.52
C GLY A 29 1.21 8.59 10.05
N TRP A 30 0.38 9.54 10.51
CA TRP A 30 -1.01 9.70 10.03
C TRP A 30 -1.07 10.17 8.58
N TRP A 31 -0.19 11.10 8.18
CA TRP A 31 -0.10 11.54 6.78
C TRP A 31 0.39 10.43 5.87
N ILE A 32 1.39 9.66 6.31
CA ILE A 32 1.84 8.47 5.57
C ILE A 32 0.72 7.44 5.46
N ALA A 33 -0.02 7.18 6.54
CA ALA A 33 -1.11 6.22 6.57
C ALA A 33 -2.28 6.61 5.65
N ILE A 34 -2.68 7.88 5.67
CA ILE A 34 -3.72 8.40 4.77
C ILE A 34 -3.25 8.32 3.33
N LEU A 35 -2.02 8.78 3.04
CA LEU A 35 -1.48 8.74 1.69
C LEU A 35 -1.37 7.29 1.18
N SER A 36 -0.89 6.38 2.01
CA SER A 36 -0.78 4.98 1.65
C SER A 36 -2.12 4.28 1.51
N GLY A 37 -3.07 4.55 2.41
CA GLY A 37 -4.43 4.03 2.31
C GLY A 37 -5.14 4.56 1.07
N PHE A 38 -4.95 5.83 0.74
CA PHE A 38 -5.50 6.44 -0.47
C PHE A 38 -4.93 5.81 -1.74
N VAL A 39 -3.61 5.62 -1.79
CA VAL A 39 -2.94 4.89 -2.87
C VAL A 39 -3.44 3.45 -2.96
N MET A 40 -3.58 2.77 -1.83
CA MET A 40 -4.04 1.38 -1.77
C MET A 40 -5.46 1.26 -2.31
N VAL A 41 -6.36 2.18 -1.93
CA VAL A 41 -7.74 2.22 -2.41
C VAL A 41 -7.77 2.52 -3.91
N ILE A 42 -7.01 3.51 -4.38
CA ILE A 42 -6.97 3.86 -5.82
C ILE A 42 -6.36 2.74 -6.66
N ALA A 43 -5.37 2.00 -6.15
CA ALA A 43 -4.78 0.90 -6.90
C ALA A 43 -5.66 -0.36 -6.86
N THR A 44 -6.27 -0.67 -5.72
CA THR A 44 -7.02 -1.93 -5.50
C THR A 44 -8.44 -1.87 -6.06
N VAL A 45 -9.16 -0.76 -5.84
CA VAL A 45 -10.58 -0.67 -6.18
C VAL A 45 -10.81 -0.82 -7.68
N PRO A 46 -10.08 -0.14 -8.58
CA PRO A 46 -10.34 -0.28 -10.00
C PRO A 46 -9.90 -1.65 -10.54
N LEU A 47 -8.78 -2.19 -10.08
CA LEU A 47 -8.28 -3.50 -10.53
C LEU A 47 -9.23 -4.64 -10.19
N PHE A 48 -9.86 -4.62 -9.01
CA PHE A 48 -10.76 -5.70 -8.60
C PHE A 48 -12.24 -5.41 -8.88
N HIS A 49 -12.71 -4.18 -8.66
CA HIS A 49 -14.13 -3.84 -8.81
C HIS A 49 -14.45 -3.26 -10.19
N ALA A 50 -13.62 -2.36 -10.71
CA ALA A 50 -13.85 -1.78 -12.05
C ALA A 50 -13.55 -2.77 -13.18
N MET A 51 -12.84 -3.86 -12.90
CA MET A 51 -12.63 -4.98 -13.82
C MET A 51 -13.96 -5.46 -14.46
N SER A 52 -15.00 -5.64 -13.64
CA SER A 52 -16.31 -6.11 -14.11
C SER A 52 -16.97 -5.12 -15.06
N VAL A 53 -16.77 -3.82 -14.82
CA VAL A 53 -17.33 -2.73 -15.63
C VAL A 53 -16.55 -2.59 -16.94
N TRP A 54 -15.23 -2.64 -16.88
CA TRP A 54 -14.37 -2.45 -18.04
C TRP A 54 -14.33 -3.68 -18.93
N ALA A 55 -14.51 -4.88 -18.38
CA ALA A 55 -14.69 -6.08 -19.19
C ALA A 55 -15.84 -5.93 -20.20
N VAL A 56 -16.96 -5.34 -19.77
CA VAL A 56 -18.11 -5.06 -20.66
C VAL A 56 -17.76 -3.99 -21.70
N ALA A 57 -17.06 -2.93 -21.29
CA ALA A 57 -16.65 -1.86 -22.20
C ALA A 57 -15.63 -2.35 -23.26
N ILE A 58 -14.67 -3.18 -22.87
CA ILE A 58 -13.66 -3.78 -23.75
C ILE A 58 -14.31 -4.81 -24.68
N GLU A 59 -15.22 -5.64 -24.17
CA GLU A 59 -16.03 -6.56 -24.98
C GLU A 59 -16.81 -5.79 -26.06
N ALA A 60 -17.43 -4.65 -25.71
CA ALA A 60 -18.18 -3.83 -26.66
C ALA A 60 -17.31 -3.10 -27.69
N HIS A 61 -16.12 -2.63 -27.31
CA HIS A 61 -15.27 -1.80 -28.18
C HIS A 61 -14.32 -2.60 -29.06
N PHE A 62 -13.79 -3.73 -28.56
CA PHE A 62 -12.84 -4.58 -29.28
C PHE A 62 -13.46 -5.90 -29.78
N GLY A 63 -14.67 -6.26 -29.31
CA GLY A 63 -15.32 -7.52 -29.68
C GLY A 63 -14.63 -8.76 -29.12
N TRP A 64 -13.79 -8.62 -28.09
CA TRP A 64 -13.05 -9.73 -27.50
C TRP A 64 -13.96 -10.64 -26.67
N THR A 65 -13.66 -11.94 -26.68
CA THR A 65 -14.45 -12.92 -25.91
C THR A 65 -14.19 -12.78 -24.42
N ARG A 66 -15.22 -13.02 -23.60
CA ARG A 66 -15.12 -13.03 -22.14
C ARG A 66 -14.02 -13.95 -21.59
N LEU A 67 -13.71 -15.02 -22.32
CA LEU A 67 -12.63 -15.95 -21.98
C LEU A 67 -11.25 -15.30 -22.12
N GLN A 68 -11.02 -14.46 -23.14
CA GLN A 68 -9.77 -13.73 -23.33
C GLN A 68 -9.57 -12.67 -22.24
N ILE A 69 -10.63 -11.93 -21.90
CA ILE A 69 -10.59 -10.93 -20.82
C ILE A 69 -10.37 -11.61 -19.47
N GLY A 70 -11.07 -12.73 -19.20
CA GLY A 70 -10.90 -13.53 -17.99
C GLY A 70 -9.53 -14.22 -17.89
N ALA A 71 -8.90 -14.57 -19.02
CA ALA A 71 -7.56 -15.13 -19.04
C ALA A 71 -6.52 -14.14 -18.46
N ALA A 72 -6.68 -12.83 -18.68
CA ALA A 72 -5.82 -11.82 -18.08
C ALA A 72 -5.83 -11.88 -16.54
N LEU A 73 -7.01 -12.13 -15.95
CA LEU A 73 -7.15 -12.32 -14.50
C LEU A 73 -6.47 -13.59 -14.02
N ALA A 74 -6.63 -14.69 -14.76
CA ALA A 74 -5.94 -15.94 -14.42
C ALA A 74 -4.41 -15.75 -14.44
N PHE A 75 -3.88 -15.06 -15.44
CA PHE A 75 -2.45 -14.75 -15.52
C PHE A 75 -1.97 -13.87 -14.37
N THR A 76 -2.70 -12.81 -14.02
CA THR A 76 -2.34 -11.96 -12.87
C THR A 76 -2.46 -12.68 -11.53
N ARG A 77 -3.36 -13.66 -11.40
CA ARG A 77 -3.43 -14.51 -10.20
C ARG A 77 -2.22 -15.42 -10.07
N ILE A 78 -1.77 -16.03 -11.17
CA ILE A 78 -0.58 -16.87 -11.20
C ILE A 78 0.67 -16.03 -10.88
N GLU A 79 0.79 -14.87 -11.52
CA GLU A 79 1.87 -13.91 -11.25
C GLU A 79 1.87 -13.48 -9.78
N GLY A 80 0.72 -13.07 -9.24
CA GLY A 80 0.58 -12.67 -7.83
C GLY A 80 1.01 -13.77 -6.85
N GLY A 81 0.78 -15.03 -7.18
CA GLY A 81 1.23 -16.17 -6.38
C GLY A 81 2.76 -16.31 -6.33
N ILE A 82 3.44 -16.09 -7.46
CA ILE A 82 4.91 -16.10 -7.54
C ILE A 82 5.50 -14.82 -6.93
N MET A 83 4.77 -13.72 -7.04
CA MET A 83 5.22 -12.41 -6.55
C MET A 83 5.17 -12.29 -5.04
N GLY A 84 4.36 -13.04 -4.30
CA GLY A 84 4.35 -12.99 -2.83
C GLY A 84 5.74 -13.18 -2.18
N PRO A 85 6.47 -14.28 -2.45
CA PRO A 85 7.84 -14.47 -1.96
C PRO A 85 8.83 -13.40 -2.45
N VAL A 86 8.68 -12.98 -3.71
CA VAL A 86 9.54 -11.97 -4.35
C VAL A 86 9.36 -10.61 -3.69
N GLU A 87 8.12 -10.20 -3.42
CA GLU A 87 7.74 -8.98 -2.71
C GLU A 87 8.30 -8.98 -1.29
N GLY A 88 8.20 -10.09 -0.57
CA GLY A 88 8.82 -10.24 0.76
C GLY A 88 10.33 -10.06 0.71
N TYR A 89 11.00 -10.76 -0.22
CA TYR A 89 12.45 -10.66 -0.38
C TYR A 89 12.92 -9.24 -0.76
N LEU A 90 12.23 -8.58 -1.69
CA LEU A 90 12.54 -7.19 -2.06
C LEU A 90 12.36 -6.23 -0.88
N THR A 91 11.32 -6.45 -0.08
CA THR A 91 11.03 -5.63 1.10
C THR A 91 12.14 -5.73 2.14
N ASP A 92 12.58 -6.94 2.44
CA ASP A 92 13.62 -7.20 3.43
C ASP A 92 14.98 -6.64 2.98
N LYS A 93 15.26 -6.67 1.67
CA LYS A 93 16.54 -6.22 1.12
C LYS A 93 16.65 -4.71 0.88
N TYR A 94 15.62 -4.07 0.32
CA TYR A 94 15.68 -2.68 -0.12
C TYR A 94 15.04 -1.69 0.87
N GLY A 95 14.41 -2.20 1.92
CA GLY A 95 13.72 -1.42 2.93
C GLY A 95 12.34 -0.98 2.45
N THR A 96 11.35 -1.08 3.34
CA THR A 96 9.93 -0.95 3.00
C THR A 96 9.58 0.36 2.31
N ARG A 97 10.21 1.48 2.71
CA ARG A 97 9.91 2.80 2.16
C ARG A 97 10.27 2.94 0.66
N ARG A 98 11.37 2.35 0.22
CA ARG A 98 11.80 2.43 -1.19
C ARG A 98 10.96 1.53 -2.08
N VAL A 99 10.63 0.33 -1.58
CA VAL A 99 9.80 -0.63 -2.31
C VAL A 99 8.40 -0.09 -2.56
N VAL A 100 7.80 0.58 -1.57
CA VAL A 100 6.49 1.24 -1.73
C VAL A 100 6.52 2.30 -2.84
N LEU A 101 7.53 3.16 -2.87
CA LEU A 101 7.66 4.19 -3.92
C LEU A 101 7.84 3.57 -5.31
N ILE A 102 8.63 2.51 -5.42
CA ILE A 102 8.86 1.79 -6.67
C ILE A 102 7.56 1.11 -7.13
N GLY A 103 6.84 0.44 -6.24
CA GLY A 103 5.55 -0.19 -6.53
C GLY A 103 4.51 0.82 -7.02
N LEU A 104 4.44 1.99 -6.38
CA LEU A 104 3.60 3.12 -6.80
C LEU A 104 3.90 3.60 -8.22
N LEU A 105 5.18 3.78 -8.55
CA LEU A 105 5.61 4.19 -9.89
C LEU A 105 5.27 3.13 -10.94
N ILE A 106 5.54 1.86 -10.63
CA ILE A 106 5.19 0.73 -11.51
C ILE A 106 3.68 0.66 -11.73
N CYS A 107 2.88 0.85 -10.68
CA CYS A 107 1.42 0.86 -10.77
C CYS A 107 0.95 2.01 -11.68
N GLY A 108 1.50 3.22 -11.51
CA GLY A 108 1.19 4.36 -12.37
C GLY A 108 1.56 4.13 -13.84
N VAL A 109 2.70 3.49 -14.10
CA VAL A 109 3.10 3.09 -15.47
C VAL A 109 2.15 2.04 -16.04
N GLY A 110 1.73 1.05 -15.24
CA GLY A 110 0.74 0.06 -15.63
C GLY A 110 -0.59 0.70 -16.03
N TRP A 111 -1.03 1.70 -15.27
CA TRP A 111 -2.22 2.50 -15.58
C TRP A 111 -2.10 3.28 -16.90
N LEU A 112 -0.94 3.88 -17.16
CA LEU A 112 -0.69 4.61 -18.42
C LEU A 112 -0.64 3.66 -19.63
N LEU A 113 -0.05 2.47 -19.45
CA LEU A 113 -0.05 1.41 -20.47
C LEU A 113 -1.47 0.92 -20.75
N PHE A 114 -2.28 0.74 -19.69
CA PHE A 114 -3.67 0.35 -19.81
C PHE A 114 -4.50 1.38 -20.60
N SER A 115 -4.24 2.67 -20.39
CA SER A 115 -4.88 3.75 -21.16
C SER A 115 -4.53 3.76 -22.65
N ARG A 116 -3.44 3.09 -23.07
CA ARG A 116 -2.98 3.00 -24.47
C ARG A 116 -3.07 1.57 -25.03
N MET A 117 -3.94 0.73 -24.48
CA MET A 117 -4.09 -0.62 -25.00
C MET A 117 -4.75 -0.61 -26.38
N ASP A 118 -4.02 -1.06 -27.40
CA ASP A 118 -4.55 -1.27 -28.75
C ASP A 118 -4.68 -2.77 -29.12
N ASN A 119 -4.08 -3.65 -28.31
CA ASN A 119 -3.98 -5.08 -28.61
C ASN A 119 -4.08 -5.95 -27.35
N LEU A 120 -4.52 -7.20 -27.52
CA LEU A 120 -4.77 -8.17 -26.45
C LEU A 120 -3.49 -8.46 -25.62
N TYR A 121 -2.33 -8.53 -26.29
CA TYR A 121 -1.05 -8.72 -25.62
C TYR A 121 -0.66 -7.53 -24.73
N MET A 122 -0.94 -6.32 -25.21
CA MET A 122 -0.70 -5.09 -24.46
C MET A 122 -1.60 -5.02 -23.22
N PHE A 123 -2.85 -5.49 -23.35
CA PHE A 123 -3.76 -5.65 -22.22
C PHE A 123 -3.21 -6.61 -21.16
N TYR A 124 -2.67 -7.77 -21.55
CA TYR A 124 -2.06 -8.71 -20.61
C TYR A 124 -0.83 -8.12 -19.90
N ILE A 125 0.06 -7.47 -20.65
CA ILE A 125 1.25 -6.84 -20.07
C ILE A 125 0.87 -5.70 -19.13
N ALA A 126 -0.08 -4.84 -19.52
CA ALA A 126 -0.57 -3.77 -18.66
C ALA A 126 -1.16 -4.33 -17.36
N TYR A 127 -1.97 -5.40 -17.44
CA TYR A 127 -2.52 -6.06 -16.27
C TYR A 127 -1.46 -6.65 -15.35
N LEU A 128 -0.44 -7.32 -15.90
CA LEU A 128 0.70 -7.82 -15.12
C LEU A 128 1.41 -6.66 -14.40
N VAL A 129 1.83 -5.62 -15.14
CA VAL A 129 2.53 -4.47 -14.56
C VAL A 129 1.69 -3.78 -13.48
N MET A 130 0.38 -3.64 -13.70
CA MET A 130 -0.54 -3.10 -12.70
C MET A 130 -0.61 -3.99 -11.44
N ALA A 131 -0.71 -5.31 -11.61
CA ALA A 131 -0.73 -6.25 -10.49
C ALA A 131 0.58 -6.23 -9.70
N LEU A 132 1.73 -6.19 -10.38
CA LEU A 132 3.05 -6.03 -9.77
C LEU A 132 3.16 -4.75 -8.95
N GLY A 133 2.78 -3.62 -9.54
CA GLY A 133 2.81 -2.34 -8.86
C GLY A 133 1.88 -2.31 -7.65
N GLN A 134 0.73 -2.98 -7.75
CA GLN A 134 -0.21 -3.10 -6.65
C GLN A 134 0.37 -3.96 -5.53
N GLY A 135 0.87 -5.17 -5.79
CA GLY A 135 1.42 -6.04 -4.74
C GLY A 135 2.57 -5.40 -3.97
N LEU A 136 3.55 -4.83 -4.68
CA LEU A 136 4.67 -4.08 -4.10
C LEU A 136 4.22 -2.80 -3.36
N GLY A 137 3.22 -2.11 -3.88
CA GLY A 137 2.82 -0.78 -3.40
C GLY A 137 1.74 -0.78 -2.32
N SER A 138 0.95 -1.85 -2.18
CA SER A 138 -0.33 -1.83 -1.45
C SER A 138 -0.30 -2.57 -0.12
N TRP A 139 0.38 -3.72 -0.05
CA TRP A 139 0.43 -4.52 1.17
C TRP A 139 1.44 -3.97 2.19
N LEU A 140 2.60 -3.55 1.69
CA LEU A 140 3.71 -3.04 2.49
C LEU A 140 3.41 -1.78 3.31
N PRO A 141 2.71 -0.76 2.78
CA PRO A 141 2.39 0.41 3.58
C PRO A 141 1.51 0.07 4.77
N THR A 142 0.53 -0.81 4.58
CA THR A 142 -0.36 -1.28 5.65
C THR A 142 0.44 -1.90 6.79
N MET A 143 1.42 -2.76 6.46
CA MET A 143 2.35 -3.32 7.46
C MET A 143 3.18 -2.22 8.16
N THR A 144 3.66 -1.21 7.43
CA THR A 144 4.43 -0.11 8.06
C THR A 144 3.61 0.77 8.99
N VAL A 145 2.34 1.03 8.66
CA VAL A 145 1.43 1.81 9.52
C VAL A 145 1.21 1.09 10.84
N ILE A 146 1.00 -0.22 10.78
CA ILE A 146 0.82 -1.07 11.96
C ILE A 146 2.09 -1.04 12.84
N ASN A 147 3.27 -1.26 12.23
CA ASN A 147 4.53 -1.26 12.98
C ASN A 147 4.86 0.08 13.65
N HIS A 148 4.58 1.20 12.98
CA HIS A 148 4.80 2.54 13.56
C HIS A 148 3.78 2.91 14.65
N TRP A 149 2.65 2.21 14.75
CA TRP A 149 1.64 2.49 15.77
C TRP A 149 1.94 1.82 17.12
N PHE A 150 2.76 0.76 17.12
CA PHE A 150 3.13 0.01 18.33
C PHE A 150 4.43 0.50 18.98
N ILE A 151 5.13 1.47 18.39
CA ILE A 151 6.39 2.05 18.87
C ILE A 151 6.11 3.47 19.38
#